data_AF-A0AAN6X3S0-F1
#
_entry.id   AF-A0AAN6X3S0-F1
#
_cell.length_a   1.000
_cell.length_b   1.000
_cell.length_c   1.000
_cell.angle_alpha   90.00
_cell.angle_beta   90.00
_cell.angle_gamma   90.00
#
_symmetry.space_group_name_H-M   'P 1'
#
loop_
_entity.id
_entity.type
_entity.pdbx_description
1 polymer ?
#
loop_
_entity_poly.entity_id
_entity_poly.type
_entity_poly.pdbx_seq_one_letter_code
_entity_poly.pdbx_strand_id
1 'polypeptide(L)'
;MKGEPEVGFSSGHDEQNRKLEIRNRKDAESPSDEKSHGDEGEYEYKWQPYPSHAPFFVRLGWVASLYTSFRGAGWNFAISSLPAPPSALSGRVATDAIPLRSRSGYSISPSVRHFILTRLWHITWSWLLIDLFTLTMRYDPYMTLGPDWSSPSHPLYTSPSFSIKSPPPLPEFLTGLPPWVLGLARNVSAIGGIFAGLFLYSYLWQLVCFFCIHPSKEDLWRYPTLFGGFEQVYERGLQGFWGAWWHQTFRMGFTAPAEYLFSLLPPANDKKMTRAMVEMALAFLQSGILHACGGASAASLVPTNFWDPIWFFGMQGVGVLIQNILWQWQVVPKRGRIGNLVFVGVWLHFTGHKFIQDMARAGVWLFEPVPFSVLRWLGLGDQRESVWRWDEAYGFLWYWGKNFWERGLRVL
;
A
#
# COMPACT_ATOMS: atom_id res chain seq x y z
N MET A 1 -11.79 -22.34 77.12
CA MET A 1 -12.57 -21.13 77.46
C MET A 1 -11.62 -19.98 77.80
N LYS A 2 -11.46 -19.06 76.84
CA LYS A 2 -11.11 -17.62 76.95
C LYS A 2 -10.92 -17.17 75.49
N GLY A 3 -11.73 -16.22 75.03
CA GLY A 3 -11.86 -15.83 73.63
C GLY A 3 -11.55 -14.36 73.36
N GLU A 4 -11.99 -13.93 72.16
CA GLU A 4 -12.04 -12.59 71.52
C GLU A 4 -11.13 -12.46 70.27
N PRO A 5 -11.41 -11.56 69.29
CA PRO A 5 -12.61 -11.46 68.44
C PRO A 5 -12.27 -11.36 66.93
N GLU A 6 -13.22 -11.64 66.04
CA GLU A 6 -13.09 -11.34 64.59
C GLU A 6 -13.47 -9.87 64.32
N VAL A 7 -12.58 -9.14 63.64
CA VAL A 7 -12.81 -7.79 63.12
C VAL A 7 -12.68 -7.83 61.60
N GLY A 8 -13.76 -7.47 60.90
CA GLY A 8 -13.75 -7.24 59.47
C GLY A 8 -13.11 -5.89 59.10
N PHE A 9 -12.47 -5.83 57.94
CA PHE A 9 -12.15 -4.57 57.26
C PHE A 9 -12.14 -4.78 55.74
N SER A 10 -13.09 -4.15 55.05
CA SER A 10 -13.15 -3.92 53.62
C SER A 10 -13.64 -2.47 53.41
N SER A 11 -13.35 -1.91 52.23
CA SER A 11 -13.86 -0.63 51.68
C SER A 11 -13.03 0.65 51.89
N GLY A 12 -11.90 0.74 51.19
CA GLY A 12 -11.25 2.03 50.89
C GLY A 12 -11.01 2.26 49.39
N HIS A 13 -10.73 1.20 48.63
CA HIS A 13 -10.30 1.34 47.23
C HIS A 13 -11.43 1.35 46.19
N ASP A 14 -12.57 0.69 46.46
CA ASP A 14 -13.69 0.60 45.51
C ASP A 14 -14.52 1.88 45.43
N GLU A 15 -14.58 2.67 46.51
CA GLU A 15 -15.37 3.91 46.52
C GLU A 15 -14.70 5.04 45.74
N GLN A 16 -13.37 5.01 45.62
CA GLN A 16 -12.59 6.03 44.91
C GLN A 16 -12.68 5.85 43.38
N ASN A 17 -12.71 4.61 42.90
CA ASN A 17 -12.92 4.30 41.49
C ASN A 17 -14.36 4.63 41.04
N ARG A 18 -15.36 4.40 41.91
CA ARG A 18 -16.76 4.72 41.60
C ARG A 18 -17.02 6.22 41.49
N LYS A 19 -16.33 7.05 42.29
CA LYS A 19 -16.43 8.52 42.22
C LYS A 19 -15.76 9.11 40.98
N LEU A 20 -14.73 8.47 40.43
CA LEU A 20 -14.08 8.88 39.18
C LEU A 20 -14.94 8.56 37.94
N GLU A 21 -15.62 7.41 37.90
CA GLU A 21 -16.55 7.08 36.81
C GLU A 21 -17.79 7.98 36.79
N ILE A 22 -18.34 8.35 37.96
CA ILE A 22 -19.51 9.24 38.04
C ILE A 22 -19.16 10.68 37.63
N ARG A 23 -17.92 11.13 37.89
CA ARG A 23 -17.47 12.48 37.50
C ARG A 23 -17.27 12.60 35.99
N ASN A 24 -16.69 11.59 35.34
CA ASN A 24 -16.54 11.58 33.88
C ASN A 24 -17.87 11.46 33.12
N ARG A 25 -18.94 11.00 33.79
CA ARG A 25 -20.28 10.88 33.19
C ARG A 25 -21.09 12.18 33.26
N LYS A 26 -20.73 13.13 34.14
CA LYS A 26 -21.45 14.40 34.33
C LYS A 26 -20.93 15.57 33.49
N ASP A 27 -19.72 15.47 32.93
CA ASP A 27 -19.14 16.53 32.10
C ASP A 27 -19.45 16.35 30.59
N ALA A 28 -20.33 15.41 30.22
CA ALA A 28 -20.71 15.08 28.84
C ALA A 28 -22.16 15.46 28.47
N GLU A 29 -22.88 16.19 29.32
CA GLU A 29 -24.22 16.71 29.00
C GLU A 29 -24.18 18.23 28.78
N SER A 30 -24.23 18.63 27.51
CA SER A 30 -24.70 19.97 27.09
C SER A 30 -25.97 19.80 26.26
N PRO A 31 -26.91 20.76 26.33
CA PRO A 31 -28.32 20.48 26.16
C PRO A 31 -28.77 20.33 24.71
N SER A 32 -29.80 19.50 24.60
CA SER A 32 -30.70 19.23 23.48
C SER A 32 -30.95 20.40 22.52
N ASP A 33 -30.66 20.18 21.24
CA ASP A 33 -31.47 20.69 20.14
C ASP A 33 -32.05 19.51 19.38
N GLU A 34 -33.32 19.27 19.67
CA GLU A 34 -34.20 18.29 19.05
C GLU A 34 -34.40 18.66 17.57
N LYS A 35 -33.70 17.96 16.68
CA LYS A 35 -34.18 17.72 15.33
C LYS A 35 -34.17 16.23 15.06
N SER A 36 -35.35 15.64 15.27
CA SER A 36 -35.76 14.33 14.78
C SER A 36 -35.34 14.16 13.32
N HIS A 37 -34.24 13.46 13.10
CA HIS A 37 -33.98 12.82 11.82
C HIS A 37 -34.67 11.46 11.84
N GLY A 38 -35.47 11.25 10.80
CA GLY A 38 -36.42 10.17 10.69
C GLY A 38 -35.79 8.78 10.70
N ASP A 39 -36.67 7.85 11.03
CA ASP A 39 -36.60 6.40 10.91
C ASP A 39 -36.13 5.98 9.49
N GLU A 40 -34.81 5.99 9.26
CA GLU A 40 -34.17 5.28 8.15
C GLU A 40 -33.86 3.86 8.65
N GLY A 41 -34.54 2.86 8.06
CA GLY A 41 -34.59 1.50 8.57
C GLY A 41 -33.24 0.92 8.98
N GLU A 42 -33.18 0.38 10.20
CA GLU A 42 -31.98 -0.21 10.80
C GLU A 42 -31.51 -1.41 9.96
N TYR A 43 -30.49 -1.22 9.11
CA TYR A 43 -29.90 -2.31 8.33
C TYR A 43 -29.12 -3.26 9.25
N GLU A 44 -29.50 -4.54 9.26
CA GLU A 44 -28.81 -5.57 10.05
C GLU A 44 -27.76 -6.31 9.20
N TYR A 45 -26.48 -6.16 9.57
CA TYR A 45 -25.40 -6.89 8.93
C TYR A 45 -25.25 -8.32 9.49
N LYS A 46 -25.22 -9.32 8.61
CA LYS A 46 -25.02 -10.75 8.93
C LYS A 46 -23.93 -11.35 8.06
N TRP A 47 -23.19 -12.31 8.62
CA TRP A 47 -22.28 -13.14 7.83
C TRP A 47 -23.07 -13.99 6.84
N GLN A 48 -22.74 -13.87 5.56
CA GLN A 48 -23.43 -14.56 4.48
C GLN A 48 -22.50 -15.57 3.80
N PRO A 49 -22.87 -16.87 3.71
CA PRO A 49 -22.15 -17.81 2.87
C PRO A 49 -22.39 -17.52 1.38
N TYR A 50 -21.69 -18.23 0.49
CA TYR A 50 -21.96 -18.12 -0.95
C TYR A 50 -23.44 -18.44 -1.22
N PRO A 51 -24.19 -17.55 -1.92
CA PRO A 51 -25.62 -17.72 -2.12
C PRO A 51 -25.90 -18.70 -3.26
N SER A 52 -25.64 -20.00 -3.02
CA SER A 52 -25.74 -21.08 -4.01
C SER A 52 -27.07 -21.15 -4.75
N HIS A 53 -28.17 -20.87 -4.04
CA HIS A 53 -29.54 -20.93 -4.57
C HIS A 53 -30.07 -19.59 -5.09
N ALA A 54 -29.30 -18.50 -5.01
CA ALA A 54 -29.74 -17.20 -5.51
C ALA A 54 -29.62 -17.10 -7.04
N PRO A 55 -30.34 -16.16 -7.69
CA PRO A 55 -30.21 -15.88 -9.12
C PRO A 55 -28.77 -15.57 -9.54
N PHE A 56 -28.44 -15.82 -10.81
CA PHE A 56 -27.10 -15.65 -11.35
C PHE A 56 -26.47 -14.29 -11.02
N PHE A 57 -27.21 -13.19 -11.22
CA PHE A 57 -26.70 -11.84 -10.95
C PHE A 57 -26.41 -11.56 -9.47
N VAL A 58 -27.14 -12.20 -8.55
CA VAL A 58 -26.85 -12.09 -7.11
C VAL A 58 -25.54 -12.80 -6.79
N ARG A 59 -25.33 -13.99 -7.35
CA ARG A 59 -24.06 -14.72 -7.19
C ARG A 59 -22.90 -13.98 -7.84
N LEU A 60 -23.11 -13.41 -9.02
CA LEU A 60 -22.12 -12.59 -9.71
C LEU A 60 -21.76 -11.35 -8.89
N GLY A 61 -22.75 -10.65 -8.32
CA GLY A 61 -22.52 -9.52 -7.43
C GLY A 61 -21.75 -9.92 -6.15
N TRP A 62 -22.08 -11.06 -5.56
CA TRP A 62 -21.34 -11.61 -4.41
C TRP A 62 -19.88 -11.91 -4.76
N VAL A 63 -19.63 -12.53 -5.93
CA VAL A 63 -18.28 -12.82 -6.43
C VAL A 63 -17.53 -11.54 -6.77
N ALA A 64 -18.17 -10.59 -7.46
CA ALA A 64 -17.58 -9.28 -7.74
C ALA A 64 -17.19 -8.57 -6.44
N SER A 65 -18.04 -8.64 -5.41
CA SER A 65 -17.73 -8.11 -4.08
C SER A 65 -16.52 -8.75 -3.46
N LEU A 66 -16.43 -10.08 -3.51
CA LEU A 66 -15.28 -10.83 -3.01
C LEU A 66 -13.98 -10.40 -3.71
N TYR A 67 -13.98 -10.35 -5.05
CA TYR A 67 -12.79 -10.02 -5.84
C TYR A 67 -12.37 -8.55 -5.72
N THR A 68 -13.31 -7.64 -5.51
CA THR A 68 -13.05 -6.19 -5.43
C THR A 68 -12.71 -5.72 -4.01
N SER A 69 -12.93 -6.57 -3.00
CA SER A 69 -12.63 -6.28 -1.59
C SER A 69 -11.15 -6.48 -1.27
N PHE A 70 -10.32 -5.53 -1.70
CA PHE A 70 -8.88 -5.54 -1.39
C PHE A 70 -8.64 -5.62 0.11
N ARG A 71 -7.64 -6.43 0.51
CA ARG A 71 -7.28 -6.71 1.92
C ARG A 71 -8.37 -7.45 2.70
N GLY A 72 -9.40 -7.95 2.01
CA GLY A 72 -10.52 -8.69 2.60
C GLY A 72 -11.46 -7.82 3.44
N ALA A 73 -11.47 -6.50 3.27
CA ALA A 73 -12.35 -5.63 4.05
C ALA A 73 -13.82 -6.04 3.89
N GLY A 74 -14.50 -6.36 5.00
CA GLY A 74 -15.86 -6.90 5.00
C GLY A 74 -15.98 -8.41 4.82
N TRP A 75 -14.85 -9.12 4.83
CA TRP A 75 -14.80 -10.57 4.71
C TRP A 75 -14.12 -11.20 5.93
N ASN A 76 -14.40 -12.49 6.17
CA ASN A 76 -13.82 -13.26 7.26
C ASN A 76 -12.29 -13.47 7.13
N PHE A 77 -11.73 -13.23 5.94
CA PHE A 77 -10.29 -13.27 5.67
C PHE A 77 -9.64 -11.86 5.67
N ALA A 78 -10.32 -10.84 6.22
CA ALA A 78 -9.76 -9.50 6.37
C ALA A 78 -8.41 -9.53 7.12
N ILE A 79 -7.44 -8.73 6.66
CA ILE A 79 -6.19 -8.58 7.41
C ILE A 79 -6.46 -7.91 8.77
N SER A 80 -5.77 -8.38 9.81
CA SER A 80 -5.92 -7.90 11.19
C SER A 80 -5.50 -6.45 11.42
N SER A 81 -4.86 -5.82 10.43
CA SER A 81 -4.43 -4.42 10.51
C SER A 81 -5.54 -3.42 10.17
N LEU A 82 -6.64 -3.87 9.54
CA LEU A 82 -7.78 -3.00 9.24
C LEU A 82 -8.66 -2.79 10.49
N PRO A 83 -9.43 -1.70 10.55
CA PRO A 83 -10.52 -1.62 11.51
C PRO A 83 -11.54 -2.71 11.18
N ALA A 84 -11.93 -3.46 12.20
CA ALA A 84 -12.83 -4.60 12.09
C ALA A 84 -13.86 -4.54 13.22
N PRO A 85 -15.07 -5.09 12.99
CA PRO A 85 -16.06 -5.20 14.04
C PRO A 85 -15.55 -6.12 15.16
N PRO A 86 -15.93 -5.87 16.43
CA PRO A 86 -15.65 -6.81 17.51
C PRO A 86 -16.24 -8.19 17.17
N SER A 87 -15.58 -9.26 17.62
CA SER A 87 -15.97 -10.64 17.30
C SER A 87 -17.47 -10.86 17.57
N ALA A 88 -18.22 -11.23 16.52
CA ALA A 88 -19.66 -11.40 16.59
C ALA A 88 -20.01 -12.58 17.53
N LEU A 89 -20.43 -12.28 18.76
CA LEU A 89 -20.89 -13.29 19.73
C LEU A 89 -22.27 -13.88 19.36
N SER A 90 -23.01 -13.25 18.44
CA SER A 90 -24.42 -13.55 18.15
C SER A 90 -24.79 -13.61 16.66
N GLY A 91 -23.81 -13.69 15.75
CA GLY A 91 -24.05 -13.73 14.29
C GLY A 91 -24.42 -12.39 13.63
N ARG A 92 -24.82 -11.38 14.42
CA ARG A 92 -24.92 -9.97 13.99
C ARG A 92 -23.53 -9.34 13.94
N VAL A 93 -23.26 -8.56 12.90
CA VAL A 93 -22.04 -7.76 12.77
C VAL A 93 -22.34 -6.34 13.27
N ALA A 94 -21.73 -5.96 14.40
CA ALA A 94 -21.85 -4.62 14.97
C ALA A 94 -20.96 -3.63 14.21
N THR A 95 -21.49 -3.09 13.11
CA THR A 95 -20.79 -2.12 12.24
C THR A 95 -20.63 -0.75 12.89
N ASP A 96 -21.56 -0.38 13.77
CA ASP A 96 -21.54 0.78 14.66
C ASP A 96 -20.37 0.75 15.65
N ALA A 97 -19.95 -0.45 16.06
CA ALA A 97 -18.81 -0.66 16.96
C ALA A 97 -17.44 -0.67 16.25
N ILE A 98 -17.39 -0.52 14.92
CA ILE A 98 -16.12 -0.49 14.18
C ILE A 98 -15.38 0.80 14.53
N PRO A 99 -14.14 0.74 15.04
CA PRO A 99 -13.39 1.95 15.36
C PRO A 99 -13.02 2.70 14.08
N LEU A 100 -13.10 4.03 14.10
CA LEU A 100 -12.68 4.87 12.96
C LEU A 100 -11.21 4.71 12.59
N ARG A 101 -10.37 4.25 13.53
CA ARG A 101 -8.94 4.04 13.33
C ARG A 101 -8.49 2.72 13.96
N SER A 102 -7.71 1.93 13.21
CA SER A 102 -7.14 0.67 13.69
C SER A 102 -5.88 0.90 14.53
N ARG A 103 -5.43 -0.16 15.21
CA ARG A 103 -4.16 -0.17 15.96
C ARG A 103 -2.93 0.07 15.08
N SER A 104 -3.02 -0.26 13.78
CA SER A 104 -1.96 0.00 12.80
C SER A 104 -2.11 1.37 12.12
N GLY A 105 -3.12 2.15 12.50
CA GLY A 105 -3.35 3.51 12.01
C GLY A 105 -4.17 3.61 10.71
N TYR A 106 -4.77 2.52 10.25
CA TYR A 106 -5.71 2.56 9.12
C TYR A 106 -6.98 3.28 9.55
N SER A 107 -7.47 4.20 8.72
CA SER A 107 -8.63 5.02 9.07
C SER A 107 -9.79 4.82 8.10
N ILE A 108 -11.01 4.91 8.62
CA ILE A 108 -12.27 4.90 7.86
C ILE A 108 -12.79 6.34 7.77
N SER A 109 -13.48 6.64 6.67
CA SER A 109 -14.11 7.95 6.49
C SER A 109 -15.41 8.04 7.31
N PRO A 110 -15.60 9.08 8.16
CA PRO A 110 -16.78 9.21 9.00
C PRO A 110 -18.04 9.61 8.23
N SER A 111 -17.92 10.07 7.00
CA SER A 111 -19.04 10.43 6.14
C SER A 111 -18.70 10.24 4.66
N VAL A 112 -19.73 10.11 3.82
CA VAL A 112 -19.59 10.01 2.36
C VAL A 112 -18.89 11.24 1.79
N ARG A 113 -19.23 12.44 2.29
CA ARG A 113 -18.57 13.69 1.88
C ARG A 113 -17.08 13.64 2.19
N HIS A 114 -16.71 13.24 3.40
CA HIS A 114 -15.30 13.10 3.78
C HIS A 114 -14.58 12.05 2.92
N PHE A 115 -15.23 10.92 2.65
CA PHE A 115 -14.69 9.87 1.79
C PHE A 115 -14.36 10.42 0.39
N ILE A 116 -15.36 10.99 -0.29
CA ILE A 116 -15.20 11.50 -1.66
C ILE A 116 -14.13 12.59 -1.70
N LEU A 117 -14.21 13.61 -0.83
CA LEU A 117 -13.27 14.73 -0.84
C LEU A 117 -11.83 14.27 -0.57
N THR A 118 -11.62 13.37 0.39
CA THR A 118 -10.28 12.84 0.69
C THR A 118 -9.74 12.05 -0.50
N ARG A 119 -10.55 11.20 -1.15
CA ARG A 119 -10.10 10.44 -2.33
C ARG A 119 -9.77 11.35 -3.51
N LEU A 120 -10.63 12.31 -3.82
CA LEU A 120 -10.40 13.29 -4.89
C LEU A 120 -9.15 14.12 -4.62
N TRP A 121 -8.95 14.60 -3.38
CA TRP A 121 -7.75 15.33 -2.99
C TRP A 121 -6.47 14.54 -3.28
N HIS A 122 -6.41 13.29 -2.85
CA HIS A 122 -5.26 12.44 -3.10
C HIS A 122 -5.08 12.10 -4.59
N ILE A 123 -6.16 11.86 -5.33
CA ILE A 123 -6.11 11.65 -6.79
C ILE A 123 -5.52 12.89 -7.48
N THR A 124 -5.97 14.09 -7.12
CA THR A 124 -5.46 15.34 -7.69
C THR A 124 -3.97 15.53 -7.40
N TRP A 125 -3.52 15.34 -6.16
CA TRP A 125 -2.09 15.47 -5.84
C TRP A 125 -1.25 14.39 -6.47
N SER A 126 -1.73 13.14 -6.49
CA SER A 126 -1.06 12.06 -7.20
C SER A 126 -0.92 12.36 -8.69
N TRP A 127 -1.94 12.94 -9.31
CA TRP A 127 -1.88 13.35 -10.71
C TRP A 127 -0.78 14.37 -10.94
N LEU A 128 -0.72 15.44 -10.15
CA LEU A 128 0.29 16.48 -10.26
C LEU A 128 1.70 15.94 -9.98
N LEU A 129 1.85 15.05 -9.00
CA LEU A 129 3.13 14.42 -8.68
C LEU A 129 3.59 13.46 -9.78
N ILE A 130 2.68 12.66 -10.34
CA ILE A 130 2.99 11.84 -11.51
C ILE A 130 3.43 12.74 -12.66
N ASP A 131 2.70 13.81 -12.93
CA ASP A 131 3.02 14.75 -14.01
C ASP A 131 4.45 15.31 -13.83
N LEU A 132 4.78 15.75 -12.61
CA LEU A 132 6.12 16.21 -12.22
C LEU A 132 7.20 15.14 -12.37
N PHE A 133 7.01 13.98 -11.77
CA PHE A 133 8.06 12.95 -11.73
C PHE A 133 8.28 12.31 -13.09
N THR A 134 7.23 12.01 -13.84
CA THR A 134 7.38 11.46 -15.21
C THR A 134 8.05 12.45 -16.14
N LEU A 135 7.76 13.75 -16.02
CA LEU A 135 8.42 14.79 -16.83
C LEU A 135 9.90 14.92 -16.44
N THR A 136 10.20 15.04 -15.14
CA THR A 136 11.58 15.25 -14.67
C THR A 136 12.47 14.01 -14.85
N MET A 137 11.95 12.81 -14.62
CA MET A 137 12.70 11.56 -14.81
C MET A 137 13.06 11.30 -16.27
N ARG A 138 12.26 11.78 -17.22
CA ARG A 138 12.55 11.61 -18.66
C ARG A 138 13.84 12.29 -19.10
N TYR A 139 14.27 13.33 -18.38
CA TYR A 139 15.55 13.98 -18.63
C TYR A 139 16.75 13.18 -18.12
N ASP A 140 16.57 12.20 -17.23
CA ASP A 140 17.66 11.39 -16.70
C ASP A 140 17.79 10.08 -17.51
N PRO A 141 18.86 9.89 -18.32
CA PRO A 141 19.06 8.66 -19.08
C PRO A 141 19.09 7.40 -18.21
N TYR A 142 19.45 7.52 -16.94
CA TYR A 142 19.39 6.42 -15.98
C TYR A 142 17.95 5.92 -15.76
N MET A 143 16.99 6.84 -15.71
CA MET A 143 15.59 6.50 -15.49
C MET A 143 14.95 6.00 -16.77
N THR A 144 15.32 6.52 -17.92
CA THR A 144 14.69 6.14 -19.19
C THR A 144 15.29 4.88 -19.82
N LEU A 145 16.60 4.68 -19.69
CA LEU A 145 17.33 3.59 -20.36
C LEU A 145 17.89 2.54 -19.38
N GLY A 146 17.92 2.85 -18.08
CA GLY A 146 18.51 1.98 -17.05
C GLY A 146 19.94 2.39 -16.66
N PRO A 147 20.55 1.69 -15.68
CA PRO A 147 21.85 2.11 -15.12
C PRO A 147 23.03 2.01 -16.08
N ASP A 148 22.93 1.17 -17.11
CA ASP A 148 23.93 0.93 -18.14
C ASP A 148 23.79 1.83 -19.38
N TRP A 149 22.97 2.90 -19.27
CA TRP A 149 22.69 3.85 -20.35
C TRP A 149 23.93 4.46 -21.01
N SER A 150 25.03 4.61 -20.27
CA SER A 150 26.28 5.21 -20.77
C SER A 150 27.17 4.18 -21.48
N SER A 151 26.82 2.90 -21.44
CA SER A 151 27.61 1.85 -22.06
C SER A 151 27.47 1.89 -23.59
N PRO A 152 28.58 1.92 -24.36
CA PRO A 152 28.52 1.78 -25.81
C PRO A 152 27.91 0.45 -26.28
N SER A 153 27.93 -0.58 -25.43
CA SER A 153 27.33 -1.89 -25.70
C SER A 153 25.85 -2.00 -25.34
N HIS A 154 25.21 -0.91 -24.91
CA HIS A 154 23.80 -0.92 -24.53
C HIS A 154 22.91 -1.43 -25.67
N PRO A 155 21.90 -2.30 -25.41
CA PRO A 155 21.12 -2.96 -26.47
C PRO A 155 20.47 -2.00 -27.48
N LEU A 156 20.09 -0.81 -27.03
CA LEU A 156 19.49 0.20 -27.90
C LEU A 156 20.46 0.88 -28.88
N TYR A 157 21.78 0.89 -28.60
CA TYR A 157 22.77 1.50 -29.49
C TYR A 157 23.38 0.50 -30.47
N THR A 158 23.30 -0.79 -30.13
CA THR A 158 23.82 -1.88 -30.95
C THR A 158 22.75 -2.49 -31.86
N SER A 159 21.47 -2.21 -31.62
CA SER A 159 20.36 -2.71 -32.43
C SER A 159 20.32 -2.04 -33.81
N PRO A 160 20.32 -2.82 -34.91
CA PRO A 160 20.19 -2.29 -36.28
C PRO A 160 18.87 -1.55 -36.52
N SER A 161 17.85 -1.80 -35.69
CA SER A 161 16.51 -1.23 -35.82
C SER A 161 16.39 0.18 -35.21
N PHE A 162 17.36 0.64 -34.43
CA PHE A 162 17.31 1.93 -33.75
C PHE A 162 18.39 2.89 -34.28
N SER A 163 18.02 4.17 -34.42
CA SER A 163 18.90 5.21 -34.99
C SER A 163 19.83 5.88 -33.96
N ILE A 164 19.84 5.43 -32.71
CA ILE A 164 20.63 6.06 -31.64
C ILE A 164 22.05 5.49 -31.67
N LYS A 165 23.01 6.27 -32.16
CA LYS A 165 24.40 5.82 -32.37
C LYS A 165 25.34 6.04 -31.18
N SER A 166 24.91 6.78 -30.16
CA SER A 166 25.74 7.12 -29.02
C SER A 166 24.90 7.37 -27.77
N PRO A 167 25.46 7.16 -26.56
CA PRO A 167 24.76 7.43 -25.31
C PRO A 167 24.41 8.92 -25.17
N PRO A 168 23.18 9.26 -24.75
CA PRO A 168 22.79 10.64 -24.53
C PRO A 168 23.53 11.20 -23.30
N PRO A 169 24.03 12.45 -23.32
CA PRO A 169 24.70 13.01 -22.15
C PRO A 169 23.72 13.19 -20.99
N LEU A 170 24.24 13.15 -19.76
CA LEU A 170 23.47 13.57 -18.60
C LEU A 170 23.23 15.09 -18.69
N PRO A 171 22.00 15.60 -18.47
CA PRO A 171 21.73 17.04 -18.52
C PRO A 171 22.58 17.86 -17.55
N GLU A 172 22.86 19.11 -17.89
CA GLU A 172 23.73 20.00 -17.11
C GLU A 172 23.29 20.17 -15.65
N PHE A 173 21.98 20.23 -15.39
CA PHE A 173 21.45 20.36 -14.04
C PHE A 173 21.65 19.10 -13.18
N LEU A 174 21.89 17.93 -13.79
CA LEU A 174 22.20 16.67 -13.10
C LEU A 174 23.70 16.41 -13.03
N THR A 175 24.49 16.83 -14.02
CA THR A 175 25.96 16.65 -14.01
C THR A 175 26.65 17.45 -12.91
N GLY A 176 26.07 18.60 -12.51
CA GLY A 176 26.58 19.41 -11.40
C GLY A 176 26.37 18.80 -10.00
N LEU A 177 25.61 17.71 -9.86
CA LEU A 177 25.31 17.11 -8.57
C LEU A 177 26.39 16.10 -8.13
N PRO A 178 26.79 16.08 -6.85
CA PRO A 178 27.60 15.00 -6.31
C PRO A 178 26.91 13.63 -6.50
N PRO A 179 27.65 12.53 -6.75
CA PRO A 179 27.04 11.22 -7.05
C PRO A 179 26.03 10.72 -6.01
N TRP A 180 26.27 10.99 -4.72
CA TRP A 180 25.36 10.61 -3.64
C TRP A 180 24.07 11.45 -3.64
N VAL A 181 24.16 12.75 -3.99
CA VAL A 181 22.99 13.62 -4.14
C VAL A 181 22.16 13.17 -5.32
N LEU A 182 22.81 12.85 -6.44
CA LEU A 182 22.14 12.32 -7.63
C LEU A 182 21.41 11.01 -7.32
N GLY A 183 22.09 10.07 -6.65
CA GLY A 183 21.46 8.81 -6.20
C GLY A 183 20.28 9.03 -5.26
N LEU A 184 20.39 9.99 -4.33
CA LEU A 184 19.28 10.35 -3.44
C LEU A 184 18.11 10.97 -4.21
N ALA A 185 18.37 11.92 -5.13
CA ALA A 185 17.36 12.56 -5.95
C ALA A 185 16.60 11.55 -6.80
N ARG A 186 17.32 10.59 -7.39
CA ARG A 186 16.74 9.44 -8.12
C ARG A 186 15.82 8.62 -7.22
N ASN A 187 16.29 8.23 -6.04
CA ASN A 187 15.50 7.44 -5.08
C ASN A 187 14.26 8.19 -4.61
N VAL A 188 14.38 9.48 -4.28
CA VAL A 188 13.26 10.34 -3.85
C VAL A 188 12.23 10.50 -4.96
N SER A 189 12.68 10.72 -6.19
CA SER A 189 11.79 10.84 -7.35
C SER A 189 11.07 9.51 -7.58
N ALA A 190 11.80 8.39 -7.59
CA ALA A 190 11.24 7.07 -7.83
C ALA A 190 10.18 6.69 -6.78
N ILE A 191 10.50 6.86 -5.49
CA ILE A 191 9.54 6.57 -4.42
C ILE A 191 8.35 7.53 -4.45
N GLY A 192 8.57 8.81 -4.79
CA GLY A 192 7.51 9.80 -4.99
C GLY A 192 6.54 9.39 -6.10
N GLY A 193 7.06 8.96 -7.24
CA GLY A 193 6.27 8.42 -8.36
C GLY A 193 5.51 7.16 -7.97
N ILE A 194 6.13 6.23 -7.26
CA ILE A 194 5.48 5.01 -6.75
C ILE A 194 4.33 5.36 -5.80
N PHE A 195 4.55 6.26 -4.83
CA PHE A 195 3.49 6.71 -3.92
C PHE A 195 2.33 7.33 -4.69
N ALA A 196 2.63 8.24 -5.61
CA ALA A 196 1.63 8.92 -6.40
C ALA A 196 0.80 7.92 -7.23
N GLY A 197 1.45 6.97 -7.91
CA GLY A 197 0.80 5.89 -8.65
C GLY A 197 -0.09 4.98 -7.79
N LEU A 198 0.42 4.54 -6.64
CA LEU A 198 -0.33 3.71 -5.70
C LEU A 198 -1.59 4.42 -5.18
N PHE A 199 -1.48 5.70 -4.81
CA PHE A 199 -2.62 6.50 -4.38
C PHE A 199 -3.62 6.74 -5.51
N LEU A 200 -3.15 7.11 -6.70
CA LEU A 200 -4.00 7.34 -7.87
C LEU A 200 -4.83 6.08 -8.18
N TYR A 201 -4.16 4.95 -8.39
CA TYR A 201 -4.82 3.69 -8.71
C TYR A 201 -5.78 3.24 -7.60
N SER A 202 -5.29 3.19 -6.35
CA SER A 202 -6.08 2.63 -5.25
C SER A 202 -7.31 3.47 -4.95
N TYR A 203 -7.22 4.80 -5.03
CA TYR A 203 -8.35 5.67 -4.70
C TYR A 203 -9.31 5.85 -5.86
N LEU A 204 -8.85 5.84 -7.11
CA LEU A 204 -9.74 5.67 -8.25
C LEU A 204 -10.52 4.35 -8.14
N TRP A 205 -9.82 3.26 -7.82
CA TRP A 205 -10.46 1.96 -7.62
C TRP A 205 -11.49 1.97 -6.50
N GLN A 206 -11.20 2.60 -5.36
CA GLN A 206 -12.17 2.74 -4.27
C GLN A 206 -13.40 3.55 -4.70
N LEU A 207 -13.24 4.62 -5.49
CA LEU A 207 -14.38 5.39 -6.03
C LEU A 207 -15.19 4.56 -7.04
N VAL A 208 -14.54 3.82 -7.93
CA VAL A 208 -15.21 2.90 -8.87
C VAL A 208 -15.99 1.84 -8.10
N CYS A 209 -15.39 1.23 -7.08
CA CYS A 209 -16.08 0.27 -6.23
C CYS A 209 -17.28 0.93 -5.53
N PHE A 210 -17.09 2.11 -4.96
CA PHE A 210 -18.14 2.82 -4.22
C PHE A 210 -19.31 3.25 -5.13
N PHE A 211 -19.07 3.70 -6.36
CA PHE A 211 -20.15 4.16 -7.24
C PHE A 211 -20.75 3.06 -8.12
N CYS A 212 -19.95 2.09 -8.55
CA CYS A 212 -20.32 1.14 -9.60
C CYS A 212 -20.53 -0.29 -9.11
N ILE A 213 -19.88 -0.71 -8.01
CA ILE A 213 -19.87 -2.13 -7.58
C ILE A 213 -20.66 -2.31 -6.27
N HIS A 214 -20.42 -1.45 -5.28
CA HIS A 214 -21.06 -1.45 -3.96
C HIS A 214 -21.59 -0.06 -3.61
N PRO A 215 -22.69 0.40 -4.23
CA PRO A 215 -23.26 1.74 -4.01
C PRO A 215 -23.86 1.98 -2.62
N SER A 216 -23.58 1.12 -1.63
CA SER A 216 -24.07 1.28 -0.27
C SER A 216 -23.31 2.38 0.46
N LYS A 217 -24.01 3.46 0.81
CA LYS A 217 -23.46 4.58 1.59
C LYS A 217 -23.09 4.18 3.02
N GLU A 218 -23.62 3.07 3.50
CA GLU A 218 -23.41 2.56 4.86
C GLU A 218 -22.13 1.71 4.99
N ASP A 219 -21.54 1.31 3.85
CA ASP A 219 -20.38 0.43 3.78
C ASP A 219 -19.02 1.17 3.73
N LEU A 220 -18.94 2.41 4.21
CA LEU A 220 -17.69 3.20 4.18
C LEU A 220 -16.52 2.52 4.90
N TRP A 221 -16.82 1.68 5.89
CA TRP A 221 -15.86 0.89 6.64
C TRP A 221 -15.09 -0.14 5.77
N ARG A 222 -15.59 -0.47 4.57
CA ARG A 222 -14.90 -1.32 3.58
C ARG A 222 -13.79 -0.60 2.82
N TYR A 223 -13.69 0.73 2.95
CA TYR A 223 -12.74 1.56 2.21
C TYR A 223 -11.71 2.25 3.12
N PRO A 224 -10.93 1.52 3.92
CA PRO A 224 -9.92 2.13 4.78
C PRO A 224 -8.80 2.77 3.95
N THR A 225 -8.07 3.69 4.57
CA THR A 225 -6.88 4.35 3.99
C THR A 225 -5.91 3.34 3.37
N LEU A 226 -5.15 3.77 2.36
CA LEU A 226 -4.23 2.88 1.66
C LEU A 226 -3.06 2.48 2.57
N PHE A 227 -2.49 3.44 3.27
CA PHE A 227 -1.41 3.23 4.23
C PHE A 227 -1.94 3.24 5.66
N GLY A 228 -1.21 2.56 6.54
CA GLY A 228 -1.37 2.68 7.98
C GLY A 228 -0.85 4.02 8.49
N GLY A 229 -0.79 4.16 9.79
CA GLY A 229 -0.24 5.37 10.40
C GLY A 229 1.29 5.39 10.37
N PHE A 230 1.88 6.54 10.05
CA PHE A 230 3.33 6.68 9.95
C PHE A 230 4.03 6.49 11.31
N GLU A 231 3.29 6.56 12.41
CA GLU A 231 3.77 6.19 13.74
C GLU A 231 4.37 4.80 13.81
N GLN A 232 3.88 3.86 13.01
CA GLN A 232 4.42 2.52 12.99
C GLN A 232 5.90 2.52 12.57
N VAL A 233 6.30 3.42 11.67
CA VAL A 233 7.68 3.52 11.17
C VAL A 233 8.61 4.05 12.25
N TYR A 234 8.23 5.14 12.91
CA TYR A 234 9.09 5.72 13.94
C TYR A 234 9.04 4.93 15.25
N GLU A 235 7.99 4.15 15.53
CA GLU A 235 7.92 3.32 16.75
C GLU A 235 8.57 1.95 16.57
N ARG A 236 8.45 1.34 15.38
CA ARG A 236 8.87 -0.06 15.13
C ARG A 236 9.89 -0.21 14.01
N GLY A 237 10.41 0.90 13.47
CA GLY A 237 11.45 0.89 12.44
C GLY A 237 11.00 0.20 11.16
N LEU A 238 11.91 -0.59 10.58
CA LEU A 238 11.71 -1.27 9.30
C LEU A 238 10.62 -2.34 9.39
N GLN A 239 10.44 -2.97 10.56
CA GLN A 239 9.33 -3.87 10.81
C GLN A 239 7.99 -3.13 10.76
N GLY A 240 7.91 -1.92 11.30
CA GLY A 240 6.73 -1.07 11.21
C GLY A 240 6.46 -0.57 9.81
N PHE A 241 7.51 -0.22 9.07
CA PHE A 241 7.43 0.18 7.66
C PHE A 241 6.72 -0.88 6.81
N TRP A 242 7.24 -2.10 6.77
CA TRP A 242 6.69 -3.16 5.92
C TRP A 242 5.49 -3.88 6.55
N GLY A 243 5.45 -4.00 7.86
CA GLY A 243 4.48 -4.83 8.58
C GLY A 243 3.21 -4.11 9.04
N ALA A 244 3.14 -2.78 8.92
CA ALA A 244 1.96 -2.03 9.36
C ALA A 244 1.67 -0.75 8.57
N TRP A 245 2.69 -0.05 8.08
CA TRP A 245 2.51 1.22 7.36
C TRP A 245 2.29 1.05 5.86
N TRP A 246 3.23 0.37 5.17
CA TRP A 246 3.20 0.13 3.73
C TRP A 246 1.93 -0.62 3.31
N HIS A 247 1.29 -0.25 2.20
CA HIS A 247 -0.13 -0.44 1.83
C HIS A 247 -0.89 -1.77 2.16
N GLN A 248 -0.23 -2.86 2.54
CA GLN A 248 -0.79 -4.15 2.96
C GLN A 248 -1.74 -4.85 1.96
N THR A 249 -1.92 -4.32 0.75
CA THR A 249 -2.81 -4.88 -0.30
C THR A 249 -2.56 -6.36 -0.54
N PHE A 250 -1.29 -6.76 -0.60
CA PHE A 250 -0.87 -8.12 -0.90
C PHE A 250 -0.60 -8.98 0.34
N ARG A 251 -0.83 -8.46 1.56
CA ARG A 251 -0.43 -9.14 2.80
C ARG A 251 -1.00 -10.55 2.89
N MET A 252 -2.30 -10.72 2.65
CA MET A 252 -2.95 -12.04 2.69
C MET A 252 -2.29 -13.03 1.74
N GLY A 253 -2.08 -12.63 0.48
CA GLY A 253 -1.46 -13.49 -0.53
C GLY A 253 -0.04 -13.89 -0.13
N PHE A 254 0.72 -12.95 0.44
CA PHE A 254 2.11 -13.17 0.83
C PHE A 254 2.27 -13.95 2.14
N THR A 255 1.32 -13.90 3.08
CA THR A 255 1.38 -14.70 4.33
C THR A 255 0.72 -16.07 4.21
N ALA A 256 -0.20 -16.27 3.27
CA ALA A 256 -0.96 -17.51 3.13
C ALA A 256 -0.10 -18.80 3.03
N PRO A 257 1.02 -18.85 2.29
CA PRO A 257 1.84 -20.06 2.26
C PRO A 257 2.46 -20.42 3.61
N ALA A 258 2.85 -19.42 4.40
CA ALA A 258 3.35 -19.63 5.75
C ALA A 258 2.23 -20.15 6.66
N GLU A 259 1.05 -19.53 6.63
CA GLU A 259 -0.11 -19.99 7.38
C GLU A 259 -0.48 -21.44 7.06
N TYR A 260 -0.43 -21.81 5.78
CA TYR A 260 -0.64 -23.19 5.34
C TYR A 260 0.43 -24.15 5.90
N LEU A 261 1.72 -23.79 5.82
CA LEU A 261 2.80 -24.60 6.39
C LEU A 261 2.61 -24.84 7.89
N PHE A 262 2.24 -23.82 8.66
CA PHE A 262 2.00 -23.96 10.10
C PHE A 262 0.70 -24.72 10.42
N SER A 263 -0.29 -24.71 9.52
CA SER A 263 -1.50 -25.52 9.70
C SER A 263 -1.25 -27.04 9.64
N LEU A 264 -0.13 -27.45 9.03
CA LEU A 264 0.30 -28.85 8.95
C LEU A 264 1.09 -29.31 10.18
N LEU A 265 1.55 -28.37 11.02
CA LEU A 265 2.36 -28.68 12.19
C LEU A 265 1.48 -28.91 13.44
N PRO A 266 1.84 -29.86 14.32
CA PRO A 266 1.22 -29.95 15.64
C PRO A 266 1.41 -28.63 16.43
N PRO A 267 0.42 -28.19 17.23
CA PRO A 267 0.49 -26.91 17.96
C PRO A 267 1.73 -26.75 18.86
N ALA A 268 2.27 -27.85 19.40
CA ALA A 268 3.48 -27.86 20.21
C ALA A 268 4.75 -27.40 19.46
N ASN A 269 4.73 -27.46 18.12
CA ASN A 269 5.83 -27.08 17.26
C ASN A 269 5.66 -25.68 16.63
N ASP A 270 4.50 -25.03 16.81
CA ASP A 270 4.25 -23.65 16.36
C ASP A 270 4.88 -22.63 17.33
N LYS A 271 6.20 -22.49 17.23
CA LYS A 271 6.92 -21.43 17.95
C LYS A 271 6.68 -20.09 17.28
N LYS A 272 6.09 -19.14 18.02
CA LYS A 272 5.78 -17.77 17.57
C LYS A 272 6.92 -17.08 16.81
N MET A 273 8.16 -17.20 17.28
CA MET A 273 9.32 -16.58 16.62
C MET A 273 9.62 -17.24 15.27
N THR A 274 9.64 -18.58 15.24
CA THR A 274 9.85 -19.36 14.01
C THR A 274 8.79 -19.01 12.97
N ARG A 275 7.52 -18.92 13.41
CA ARG A 275 6.41 -18.51 12.56
C ARG A 275 6.60 -17.12 11.97
N ALA A 276 6.90 -16.13 12.81
CA ALA A 276 7.16 -14.77 12.34
C ALA A 276 8.33 -14.70 11.34
N MET A 277 9.39 -15.47 11.55
CA MET A 277 10.55 -15.53 10.64
C MET A 277 10.19 -16.17 9.29
N VAL A 278 9.46 -17.28 9.30
CA VAL A 278 9.02 -17.97 8.08
C VAL A 278 8.02 -17.12 7.30
N GLU A 279 7.04 -16.51 7.99
CA GLU A 279 6.10 -15.55 7.40
C GLU A 279 6.85 -14.39 6.73
N MET A 280 7.81 -13.78 7.42
CA MET A 280 8.61 -12.68 6.87
C MET A 280 9.43 -13.10 5.65
N ALA A 281 10.11 -14.26 5.72
CA ALA A 281 10.94 -14.76 4.63
C ALA A 281 10.11 -15.07 3.39
N LEU A 282 8.99 -15.78 3.54
CA LEU A 282 8.10 -16.13 2.44
C LEU A 282 7.41 -14.89 1.86
N ALA A 283 7.02 -13.92 2.70
CA ALA A 283 6.38 -12.71 2.22
C ALA A 283 7.34 -11.85 1.37
N PHE A 284 8.58 -11.64 1.81
CA PHE A 284 9.56 -10.88 1.03
C PHE A 284 10.02 -11.62 -0.22
N LEU A 285 10.16 -12.96 -0.17
CA LEU A 285 10.49 -13.75 -1.36
C LEU A 285 9.39 -13.65 -2.42
N GLN A 286 8.12 -13.83 -2.03
CA GLN A 286 6.99 -13.71 -2.95
C GLN A 286 6.85 -12.29 -3.51
N SER A 287 7.06 -11.27 -2.69
CA SER A 287 7.08 -9.87 -3.15
C SER A 287 8.20 -9.66 -4.19
N GLY A 288 9.40 -10.16 -3.93
CA GLY A 288 10.52 -10.11 -4.86
C GLY A 288 10.23 -10.78 -6.19
N ILE A 289 9.68 -12.00 -6.16
CA ILE A 289 9.32 -12.76 -7.36
C ILE A 289 8.22 -12.04 -8.14
N LEU A 290 7.17 -11.54 -7.49
CA LEU A 290 6.09 -10.82 -8.16
C LEU A 290 6.62 -9.61 -8.93
N HIS A 291 7.49 -8.82 -8.31
CA HIS A 291 8.09 -7.67 -8.97
C HIS A 291 9.05 -8.07 -10.09
N ALA A 292 9.84 -9.14 -9.91
CA ALA A 292 10.71 -9.67 -10.96
C ALA A 292 9.93 -10.18 -12.18
N CYS A 293 8.78 -10.83 -11.96
CA CYS A 293 7.85 -11.20 -13.02
C CYS A 293 7.28 -9.96 -13.73
N GLY A 294 6.99 -8.88 -13.00
CA GLY A 294 6.57 -7.60 -13.57
C GLY A 294 7.63 -7.02 -14.53
N GLY A 295 8.90 -7.01 -14.12
CA GLY A 295 10.00 -6.60 -15.00
C GLY A 295 10.15 -7.51 -16.22
N ALA A 296 10.15 -8.84 -16.02
CA ALA A 296 10.33 -9.81 -17.09
C ALA A 296 9.18 -9.85 -18.12
N SER A 297 7.98 -9.40 -17.73
CA SER A 297 6.82 -9.30 -18.61
C SER A 297 6.61 -7.89 -19.18
N ALA A 298 7.41 -6.91 -18.76
CA ALA A 298 7.35 -5.57 -19.31
C ALA A 298 7.73 -5.59 -20.80
N ALA A 299 7.00 -4.81 -21.60
CA ALA A 299 7.28 -4.64 -23.04
C ALA A 299 8.48 -3.70 -23.26
N SER A 300 9.58 -3.93 -22.54
CA SER A 300 10.82 -3.16 -22.67
C SER A 300 11.76 -3.81 -23.68
N LEU A 301 12.52 -2.96 -24.37
CA LEU A 301 13.60 -3.36 -25.28
C LEU A 301 14.91 -3.63 -24.52
N VAL A 302 14.98 -3.26 -23.25
CA VAL A 302 16.13 -3.47 -22.38
C VAL A 302 15.83 -4.65 -21.44
N PRO A 303 16.69 -5.70 -21.43
CA PRO A 303 16.49 -6.82 -20.52
C PRO A 303 16.54 -6.40 -19.05
N THR A 304 15.49 -6.72 -18.30
CA THR A 304 15.45 -6.56 -16.84
C THR A 304 16.28 -7.64 -16.14
N ASN A 305 16.63 -7.42 -14.88
CA ASN A 305 17.35 -8.43 -14.09
C ASN A 305 16.42 -9.03 -13.05
N PHE A 306 16.01 -10.27 -13.29
CA PHE A 306 15.08 -11.00 -12.43
C PHE A 306 15.48 -11.02 -10.94
N TRP A 307 16.78 -10.95 -10.63
CA TRP A 307 17.27 -10.99 -9.26
C TRP A 307 17.27 -9.64 -8.55
N ASP A 308 17.21 -8.52 -9.27
CA ASP A 308 17.31 -7.19 -8.67
C ASP A 308 16.14 -6.88 -7.70
N PRO A 309 14.86 -7.16 -8.04
CA PRO A 309 13.76 -7.02 -7.09
C PRO A 309 13.83 -8.05 -5.94
N ILE A 310 14.18 -9.30 -6.24
CA ILE A 310 14.32 -10.36 -5.21
C ILE A 310 15.36 -9.95 -4.16
N TRP A 311 16.48 -9.42 -4.60
CA TRP A 311 17.52 -8.88 -3.72
C TRP A 311 16.98 -7.73 -2.87
N PHE A 312 16.33 -6.74 -3.47
CA PHE A 312 15.78 -5.60 -2.73
C PHE A 312 14.82 -6.04 -1.62
N PHE A 313 13.85 -6.90 -1.93
CA PHE A 313 12.87 -7.35 -0.95
C PHE A 313 13.49 -8.30 0.09
N GLY A 314 14.38 -9.21 -0.32
CA GLY A 314 15.12 -10.08 0.60
C GLY A 314 15.94 -9.29 1.63
N MET A 315 16.57 -8.20 1.20
CA MET A 315 17.33 -7.31 2.10
C MET A 315 16.44 -6.58 3.12
N GLN A 316 15.13 -6.48 2.93
CA GLN A 316 14.26 -5.90 3.95
C GLN A 316 14.14 -6.80 5.18
N GLY A 317 14.05 -8.12 4.99
CA GLY A 317 14.09 -9.09 6.08
C GLY A 317 15.42 -9.06 6.84
N VAL A 318 16.54 -8.98 6.11
CA VAL A 318 17.89 -8.83 6.70
C VAL A 318 17.97 -7.52 7.50
N GLY A 319 17.44 -6.43 6.96
CA GLY A 319 17.40 -5.13 7.64
C GLY A 319 16.63 -5.18 8.96
N VAL A 320 15.50 -5.89 9.01
CA VAL A 320 14.72 -6.08 10.24
C VAL A 320 15.55 -6.83 11.29
N LEU A 321 16.28 -7.88 10.91
CA LEU A 321 17.12 -8.64 11.83
C LEU A 321 18.29 -7.80 12.35
N ILE A 322 18.98 -7.07 11.47
CA ILE A 322 20.09 -6.18 11.85
C ILE A 322 19.58 -5.08 12.79
N GLN A 323 18.44 -4.46 12.48
CA GLN A 323 17.84 -3.44 13.35
C GLN A 323 17.55 -4.01 14.74
N ASN A 324 16.96 -5.20 14.82
CA ASN A 324 16.66 -5.84 16.10
C ASN A 324 17.94 -6.10 16.93
N ILE A 325 19.01 -6.61 16.30
CA ILE A 325 20.29 -6.88 16.98
C ILE A 325 20.92 -5.58 17.49
N LEU A 326 20.97 -4.54 16.65
CA LEU A 326 21.56 -3.24 17.02
C LEU A 326 20.85 -2.60 18.22
N TRP A 327 19.51 -2.74 18.31
CA TRP A 327 18.72 -2.19 19.41
C TRP A 327 18.83 -3.05 20.68
N GLN A 328 18.91 -4.37 20.53
CA GLN A 328 19.14 -5.28 21.66
C GLN A 328 20.51 -5.06 22.31
N TRP A 329 21.56 -4.88 21.49
CA TRP A 329 22.93 -4.74 21.97
C TRP A 329 23.28 -3.30 22.38
N GLN A 330 22.33 -2.37 22.28
CA GLN A 330 22.53 -0.94 22.60
C GLN A 330 23.75 -0.32 21.89
N VAL A 331 24.14 -0.87 20.74
CA VAL A 331 25.30 -0.42 19.93
C VAL A 331 25.12 1.02 19.49
N VAL A 332 23.86 1.41 19.29
CA VAL A 332 23.46 2.80 19.10
C VAL A 332 22.75 3.23 20.40
N PRO A 333 23.06 4.42 20.97
CA PRO A 333 22.29 4.96 22.08
C PRO A 333 20.81 4.89 21.70
N LYS A 334 19.91 4.49 22.62
CA LYS A 334 18.46 4.44 22.38
C LYS A 334 17.93 5.82 21.97
N ARG A 335 18.14 6.24 20.71
CA ARG A 335 17.71 7.53 20.15
C ARG A 335 16.24 7.47 19.74
N GLY A 336 15.45 6.70 20.49
CA GLY A 336 14.00 6.56 20.36
C GLY A 336 13.53 6.51 18.91
N ARG A 337 12.44 7.23 18.67
CA ARG A 337 11.72 7.28 17.39
C ARG A 337 12.57 7.77 16.20
N ILE A 338 13.56 8.63 16.46
CA ILE A 338 14.44 9.19 15.43
C ILE A 338 15.42 8.14 14.90
N GLY A 339 15.99 7.31 15.78
CA GLY A 339 16.90 6.24 15.37
C GLY A 339 16.23 5.25 14.39
N ASN A 340 14.96 4.94 14.62
CA ASN A 340 14.16 4.12 13.72
C ASN A 340 14.00 4.78 12.34
N LEU A 341 13.67 6.08 12.28
CA LEU A 341 13.52 6.81 11.02
C LEU A 341 14.82 6.88 10.23
N VAL A 342 15.93 7.22 10.91
CA VAL A 342 17.25 7.29 10.28
C VAL A 342 17.65 5.92 9.72
N PHE A 343 17.48 4.85 10.50
CA PHE A 343 17.80 3.51 10.03
C PHE A 343 16.95 3.11 8.82
N VAL A 344 15.63 3.33 8.86
CA VAL A 344 14.74 3.02 7.73
C VAL A 344 15.14 3.80 6.49
N GLY A 345 15.36 5.12 6.60
CA GLY A 345 15.75 5.96 5.47
C GLY A 345 17.08 5.55 4.86
N VAL A 346 18.10 5.33 5.69
CA VAL A 346 19.43 4.89 5.25
C VAL A 346 19.36 3.50 4.62
N TRP A 347 18.68 2.54 5.26
CA TRP A 347 18.55 1.16 4.76
C TRP A 347 17.87 1.11 3.40
N LEU A 348 16.73 1.81 3.25
CA LEU A 348 15.99 1.87 1.99
C LEU A 348 16.77 2.62 0.91
N HIS A 349 17.53 3.67 1.25
CA HIS A 349 18.38 4.36 0.28
C HIS A 349 19.45 3.42 -0.31
N PHE A 350 20.15 2.67 0.55
CA PHE A 350 21.21 1.78 0.10
C PHE A 350 20.69 0.53 -0.64
N THR A 351 19.55 -0.01 -0.22
CA THR A 351 18.99 -1.22 -0.84
C THR A 351 18.13 -0.93 -2.07
N GLY A 352 17.45 0.22 -2.11
CA GLY A 352 16.44 0.56 -3.12
C GLY A 352 16.95 0.72 -4.55
N HIS A 353 18.23 1.02 -4.73
CA HIS A 353 18.82 1.24 -6.05
C HIS A 353 18.59 0.06 -7.01
N LYS A 354 18.70 -1.20 -6.57
CA LYS A 354 18.45 -2.37 -7.43
C LYS A 354 17.02 -2.41 -7.95
N PHE A 355 16.06 -2.13 -7.08
CA PHE A 355 14.65 -2.10 -7.47
C PHE A 355 14.37 -1.00 -8.48
N ILE A 356 14.95 0.20 -8.28
CA ILE A 356 14.79 1.33 -9.19
C ILE A 356 15.46 1.07 -10.54
N GLN A 357 16.62 0.42 -10.57
CA GLN A 357 17.28 -0.01 -11.80
C GLN A 357 16.41 -0.96 -12.61
N ASP A 358 15.80 -1.94 -11.96
CA ASP A 358 14.90 -2.87 -12.62
C ASP A 358 13.67 -2.17 -13.20
N MET A 359 13.04 -1.26 -12.43
CA MET A 359 11.93 -0.44 -12.92
C MET A 359 12.32 0.48 -14.08
N ALA A 360 13.53 1.02 -14.07
CA ALA A 360 14.04 1.83 -15.18
C ALA A 360 14.24 1.00 -16.45
N ARG A 361 14.85 -0.18 -16.33
CA ARG A 361 14.98 -1.12 -17.46
C ARG A 361 13.64 -1.61 -17.96
N ALA A 362 12.67 -1.82 -17.06
CA ALA A 362 11.31 -2.19 -17.41
C ALA A 362 10.51 -1.04 -18.08
N GLY A 363 11.07 0.17 -18.15
CA GLY A 363 10.42 1.33 -18.76
C GLY A 363 9.28 1.90 -17.91
N VAL A 364 9.19 1.58 -16.62
CA VAL A 364 8.07 2.00 -15.76
C VAL A 364 7.94 3.53 -15.71
N TRP A 365 9.06 4.25 -15.75
CA TRP A 365 9.08 5.71 -15.69
C TRP A 365 8.65 6.38 -17.01
N LEU A 366 8.56 5.61 -18.09
CA LEU A 366 8.09 6.08 -19.40
C LEU A 366 6.58 5.99 -19.52
N PHE A 367 5.93 5.14 -18.73
CA PHE A 367 4.48 4.99 -18.71
C PHE A 367 3.79 6.28 -18.24
N GLU A 368 2.74 6.70 -18.95
CA GLU A 368 1.99 7.92 -18.65
C GLU A 368 0.59 7.60 -18.10
N PRO A 369 0.44 7.33 -16.78
CA PRO A 369 -0.84 6.88 -16.21
C PRO A 369 -1.91 7.97 -16.12
N VAL A 370 -1.58 9.23 -16.44
CA VAL A 370 -2.52 10.36 -16.40
C VAL A 370 -2.72 10.92 -17.81
N PRO A 371 -3.96 11.21 -18.23
CA PRO A 371 -4.27 11.59 -19.61
C PRO A 371 -3.81 13.00 -19.99
N PHE A 372 -3.62 13.90 -19.02
CA PHE A 372 -3.29 15.30 -19.27
C PHE A 372 -2.13 15.77 -18.41
N SER A 373 -1.19 16.50 -19.03
CA SER A 373 -0.05 17.12 -18.37
C SER A 373 -0.28 18.61 -18.16
N VAL A 374 -0.39 19.01 -16.90
CA VAL A 374 -0.45 20.42 -16.50
C VAL A 374 0.91 21.08 -16.76
N LEU A 375 2.01 20.39 -16.50
CA LEU A 375 3.36 20.94 -16.70
C LEU A 375 3.70 21.17 -18.17
N ARG A 376 3.34 20.25 -19.08
CA ARG A 376 3.49 20.49 -20.53
C ARG A 376 2.62 21.65 -20.98
N TRP A 377 1.39 21.77 -20.45
CA TRP A 377 0.51 22.89 -20.75
C TRP A 377 1.09 24.24 -20.30
N LEU A 378 1.84 24.25 -19.19
CA LEU A 378 2.60 25.41 -18.71
C LEU A 378 3.92 25.64 -19.49
N GLY A 379 4.23 24.83 -20.49
CA GLY A 379 5.43 24.96 -21.33
C GLY A 379 6.71 24.37 -20.73
N LEU A 380 6.60 23.51 -19.71
CA LEU A 380 7.76 22.91 -19.01
C LEU A 380 8.21 21.56 -19.59
N GLY A 381 7.57 21.06 -20.66
CA GLY A 381 7.97 19.84 -21.37
C GLY A 381 8.63 20.11 -22.72
N ASP A 382 8.99 19.05 -23.44
CA ASP A 382 9.43 19.19 -24.84
C ASP A 382 8.27 19.77 -25.67
N GLN A 383 8.55 20.79 -26.48
CA GLN A 383 7.56 21.45 -27.33
C GLN A 383 6.96 20.51 -28.40
N ARG A 384 7.60 19.37 -28.65
CA ARG A 384 7.09 18.33 -29.55
C ARG A 384 6.08 17.40 -28.88
N GLU A 385 6.04 17.36 -27.56
CA GLU A 385 5.14 16.49 -26.81
C GLU A 385 3.77 17.15 -26.63
N SER A 386 2.72 16.34 -26.80
CA SER A 386 1.34 16.78 -26.57
C SER A 386 1.05 16.96 -25.07
N VAL A 387 0.23 17.97 -24.75
CA VAL A 387 -0.34 18.17 -23.41
C VAL A 387 -1.29 17.03 -23.04
N TRP A 388 -1.93 16.42 -24.04
CA TRP A 388 -2.66 15.17 -23.92
C TRP A 388 -1.67 14.00 -24.06
N ARG A 389 -1.52 13.23 -22.99
CA ARG A 389 -0.56 12.11 -22.86
C ARG A 389 -1.06 10.82 -23.48
N TRP A 390 -2.36 10.57 -23.38
CA TRP A 390 -2.96 9.39 -23.98
C TRP A 390 -3.19 9.63 -25.47
N ASP A 391 -2.56 8.80 -26.28
CA ASP A 391 -2.74 8.75 -27.73
C ASP A 391 -3.38 7.41 -28.12
N GLU A 392 -3.36 7.07 -29.41
CA GLU A 392 -3.88 5.78 -29.90
C GLU A 392 -3.24 4.57 -29.21
N ALA A 393 -2.02 4.69 -28.67
CA ALA A 393 -1.36 3.62 -27.95
C ALA A 393 -1.90 3.42 -26.53
N TYR A 394 -2.55 4.42 -25.93
CA TYR A 394 -3.16 4.35 -24.60
C TYR A 394 -4.67 4.17 -24.70
N GLY A 395 -5.10 2.94 -25.00
CA GLY A 395 -6.52 2.64 -25.13
C GLY A 395 -6.84 1.20 -25.51
N PHE A 396 -8.13 0.97 -25.76
CA PHE A 396 -8.64 -0.29 -26.28
C PHE A 396 -8.54 -0.29 -27.79
N LEU A 397 -7.45 -0.83 -28.33
CA LEU A 397 -7.31 -1.02 -29.76
C LEU A 397 -7.77 -2.41 -30.14
N TRP A 398 -8.60 -2.52 -31.17
CA TRP A 398 -8.86 -3.83 -31.76
C TRP A 398 -7.64 -4.29 -32.55
N TYR A 399 -6.95 -5.31 -32.07
CA TYR A 399 -5.80 -5.88 -32.74
C TYR A 399 -6.25 -6.93 -33.76
N TRP A 400 -5.80 -6.76 -35.00
CA TRP A 400 -6.08 -7.67 -36.11
C TRP A 400 -4.86 -8.57 -36.35
N GLY A 401 -4.75 -9.66 -35.58
CA GLY A 401 -3.75 -10.69 -35.84
C GLY A 401 -4.03 -11.50 -37.11
N LYS A 402 -3.02 -12.28 -37.53
CA LYS A 402 -3.11 -13.12 -38.74
C LYS A 402 -4.18 -14.19 -38.56
N ASN A 403 -4.22 -14.79 -37.38
CA ASN A 403 -5.17 -15.84 -37.02
C ASN A 403 -6.31 -15.31 -36.15
N PHE A 404 -7.46 -16.00 -36.12
CA PHE A 404 -8.62 -15.53 -35.35
C PHE A 404 -8.34 -15.44 -33.84
N TRP A 405 -7.50 -16.33 -33.28
CA TRP A 405 -7.11 -16.30 -31.86
C TRP A 405 -6.11 -15.20 -31.52
N GLU A 406 -5.51 -14.57 -32.53
CA GLU A 406 -4.67 -13.38 -32.38
C GLU A 406 -5.49 -12.10 -32.54
N ARG A 407 -6.82 -12.19 -32.74
CA ARG A 407 -7.70 -11.01 -32.85
C ARG A 407 -8.37 -10.75 -31.51
N GLY A 408 -8.42 -9.49 -31.12
CA GLY A 408 -9.11 -9.11 -29.90
C GLY A 408 -8.81 -7.70 -29.45
N LEU A 409 -9.30 -7.36 -28.27
CA LEU A 409 -9.03 -6.10 -27.62
C LEU A 409 -7.60 -6.11 -27.08
N ARG A 410 -6.73 -5.30 -27.67
CA ARG A 410 -5.43 -4.97 -27.10
C ARG A 410 -5.64 -3.85 -26.09
N VAL A 411 -5.14 -4.08 -24.88
CA VAL A 411 -5.05 -3.08 -23.81
C VAL A 411 -3.56 -2.83 -23.59
N LEU A 412 -3.17 -1.56 -23.58
CA LEU A 412 -1.81 -1.11 -23.26
C LEU A 412 -1.85 -0.18 -22.06
#